data_AF-A0A1W1H3E7-F1
#
_entry.id   AF-A0A1W1H3E7-F1
#
_cell.length_a   1.000
_cell.length_b   1.000
_cell.length_c   1.000
_cell.angle_alpha   90.00
_cell.angle_beta   90.00
_cell.angle_gamma   90.00
#
_symmetry.space_group_name_H-M   'P 1'
#
loop_
_entity.id
_entity.type
_entity.pdbx_description
1 polymer ?
#
loop_
_entity_poly.entity_id
_entity_poly.type
_entity_poly.pdbx_seq_one_letter_code
_entity_poly.pdbx_strand_id
1 'polypeptide(L)'
;MLVKVVHHQDGDIQVHLPAGAKQHLARAGSESPGLEIELSALDVDFDGRLDLVVQVPVGMVNYSTAVYRFDLGLGEFVKMPVIRKADRSCGEFGLIELDSDQQVLRSRCRSSIWRTDVYRPSGGALYLFRSERMLTLPTLDGKVLSLEPRRFGGPLAVWSSHSPAAEILERAINDGLSVPDNGRPLVPLAARVVPMRLLLFDRPGAPSTQRYLVQGDRVEMLDEQDGWVQVRYRNPKRGAVTGWINVND
;
A
#
# COMPACT_ATOMS: atom_id res chain seq x y z
N MET A 1 -17.45 25.02 13.69
CA MET A 1 -16.69 25.11 14.96
C MET A 1 -15.32 25.67 14.62
N LEU A 2 -14.91 26.81 15.19
CA LEU A 2 -13.63 27.42 14.86
C LEU A 2 -12.56 26.91 15.85
N VAL A 3 -11.58 26.16 15.35
CA VAL A 3 -10.41 25.72 16.10
C VAL A 3 -9.22 26.50 15.57
N LYS A 4 -8.37 27.04 16.45
CA LYS A 4 -7.11 27.69 16.06
C LYS A 4 -5.94 26.80 16.44
N VAL A 5 -5.08 26.49 15.48
CA VAL A 5 -3.84 25.73 15.74
C VAL A 5 -2.66 26.69 15.69
N VAL A 6 -1.79 26.59 16.68
CA VAL A 6 -0.53 27.35 16.79
C VAL A 6 0.58 26.32 16.88
N HIS A 7 1.59 26.44 16.00
CA HIS A 7 2.80 25.64 16.11
C HIS A 7 3.96 26.54 16.55
N HIS A 8 4.88 25.98 17.32
CA HIS A 8 6.08 26.66 17.80
C HIS A 8 7.33 26.11 17.12
N GLN A 9 8.41 26.89 17.09
CA GLN A 9 9.69 26.50 16.45
C GLN A 9 10.31 25.23 17.04
N ASP A 10 9.92 24.85 18.25
CA ASP A 10 10.36 23.62 18.90
C ASP A 10 9.54 22.39 18.47
N GLY A 11 8.64 22.51 17.49
CA GLY A 11 7.77 21.43 17.03
C GLY A 11 6.56 21.16 17.92
N ASP A 12 6.33 22.00 18.93
CA ASP A 12 5.12 21.96 19.74
C ASP A 12 3.90 22.46 18.94
N ILE A 13 2.79 21.72 19.03
CA ILE A 13 1.51 22.07 18.44
C ILE A 13 0.48 22.28 19.56
N GLN A 14 0.07 23.54 19.73
CA GLN A 14 -1.00 23.95 20.61
C GLN A 14 -2.30 24.16 19.81
N VAL A 15 -3.37 23.53 20.28
CA VAL A 15 -4.71 23.68 19.73
C VAL A 15 -5.56 24.49 20.70
N HIS A 16 -6.21 25.54 20.19
CA HIS A 16 -7.23 26.30 20.89
C HIS A 16 -8.59 25.74 20.51
N LEU A 17 -9.23 25.11 21.50
CA LEU A 17 -10.50 24.42 21.38
C LEU A 17 -11.67 25.39 21.56
N PRO A 18 -12.89 24.98 21.16
CA PRO A 18 -14.11 25.70 21.50
C PRO A 18 -14.22 25.90 23.01
N ALA A 19 -14.86 26.99 23.43
CA ALA A 19 -14.93 27.43 24.84
C ALA A 19 -13.60 27.86 25.48
N GLY A 20 -12.51 27.98 24.70
CA GLY A 20 -11.26 28.60 25.14
C GLY A 20 -10.25 27.66 25.80
N ALA A 21 -10.55 26.36 25.87
CA ALA A 21 -9.61 25.34 26.33
C ALA A 21 -8.40 25.25 25.39
N LYS A 22 -7.25 24.86 25.95
CA LYS A 22 -6.00 24.66 25.20
C LYS A 22 -5.57 23.21 25.34
N GLN A 23 -5.16 22.62 24.23
CA GLN A 23 -4.62 21.27 24.17
C GLN A 23 -3.23 21.31 23.54
N HIS A 24 -2.32 20.49 24.06
CA HIS A 24 -0.99 20.30 23.49
C HIS A 24 -0.94 18.93 22.84
N LEU A 25 -0.52 18.85 21.58
CA LEU A 25 -0.45 17.60 20.83
C LEU A 25 0.96 17.02 20.87
N ALA A 26 1.04 15.70 20.97
CA ALA A 26 2.32 15.01 20.90
C ALA A 26 3.02 15.27 19.55
N ARG A 27 4.34 15.44 19.58
CA ARG A 27 5.15 15.64 18.36
C ARG A 27 5.02 14.45 17.40
N ALA A 28 5.03 14.75 16.10
CA ALA A 28 5.11 13.73 15.05
C ALA A 28 6.58 13.50 14.64
N GLY A 29 7.30 12.64 15.36
CA GLY A 29 8.65 12.21 14.97
C GLY A 29 9.77 13.25 15.14
N SER A 30 10.97 12.92 14.63
CA SER A 30 12.16 13.77 14.69
C SER A 30 12.23 14.71 13.49
N GLU A 31 12.26 16.03 13.76
CA GLU A 31 12.32 17.07 12.74
C GLU A 31 13.69 17.17 12.08
N SER A 32 13.70 17.64 10.83
CA SER A 32 14.90 18.26 10.25
C SER A 32 14.91 19.74 10.63
N PRO A 33 15.95 20.25 11.31
CA PRO A 33 15.99 21.65 11.75
C PRO A 33 15.74 22.62 10.59
N GLY A 34 14.81 23.56 10.78
CA GLY A 34 14.54 24.64 9.83
C GLY A 34 13.52 24.34 8.72
N LEU A 35 12.84 23.18 8.75
CA LEU A 35 11.72 22.91 7.85
C LEU A 35 10.38 23.12 8.57
N GLU A 36 9.43 23.79 7.90
CA GLU A 36 8.11 24.09 8.46
C GLU A 36 7.20 22.85 8.49
N ILE A 37 6.44 22.70 9.57
CA ILE A 37 5.41 21.68 9.71
C ILE A 37 4.21 22.06 8.86
N GLU A 38 3.68 21.11 8.10
CA GLU A 38 2.43 21.30 7.36
C GLU A 38 1.24 20.85 8.20
N LEU A 39 0.24 21.72 8.29
CA LEU A 39 -1.01 21.48 9.01
C LEU A 39 -2.16 21.52 8.01
N SER A 40 -3.03 20.51 8.05
CA SER A 40 -4.22 20.47 7.22
C SER A 40 -5.44 19.99 8.00
N ALA A 41 -6.61 20.40 7.53
CA ALA A 41 -7.90 19.98 8.05
C ALA A 41 -8.56 19.07 6.99
N LEU A 42 -8.62 17.77 7.24
CA LEU A 42 -9.06 16.75 6.28
C LEU A 42 -10.08 15.82 6.94
N ASP A 43 -11.11 15.40 6.23
CA ASP A 43 -12.04 14.35 6.69
C ASP A 43 -11.38 12.98 6.47
N VAL A 44 -10.62 12.52 7.45
CA VAL A 44 -9.71 11.38 7.29
C VAL A 44 -10.44 10.05 7.46
N ASP A 45 -11.45 10.01 8.32
CA ASP A 45 -12.30 8.82 8.51
C ASP A 45 -13.61 8.82 7.70
N PHE A 46 -13.81 9.84 6.86
CA PHE A 46 -14.94 10.01 5.94
C PHE A 46 -16.29 10.12 6.67
N ASP A 47 -16.30 10.70 7.88
CA ASP A 47 -17.50 10.88 8.70
C ASP A 47 -18.19 12.25 8.48
N GLY A 48 -17.62 13.09 7.61
CA GLY A 48 -18.10 14.43 7.30
C GLY A 48 -17.57 15.52 8.23
N ARG A 49 -16.65 15.22 9.14
CA ARG A 49 -15.98 16.19 10.02
C ARG A 49 -14.50 16.28 9.64
N LEU A 50 -13.93 17.46 9.83
CA LEU A 50 -12.51 17.67 9.57
C LEU A 50 -11.68 17.28 10.79
N ASP A 51 -10.69 16.44 10.54
CA ASP A 51 -9.63 16.04 11.45
C ASP A 51 -8.39 16.91 11.24
N LEU A 52 -7.54 16.97 12.27
CA LEU A 52 -6.26 17.66 12.18
C LEU A 52 -5.17 16.70 11.71
N VAL A 53 -4.55 17.04 10.59
CA VAL A 53 -3.40 16.32 10.05
C VAL A 53 -2.15 17.18 10.23
N VAL A 54 -1.11 16.54 10.76
CA VAL A 54 0.18 17.15 11.05
C VAL A 54 1.23 16.37 10.25
N GLN A 55 1.93 17.05 9.34
CA GLN A 55 2.94 16.44 8.48
C GLN A 55 4.28 17.12 8.75
N VAL A 56 5.20 16.38 9.35
CA VAL A 56 6.51 16.87 9.75
C VAL A 56 7.56 16.44 8.71
N PRO A 57 8.29 17.38 8.09
CA PRO A 57 9.35 17.03 7.15
C PRO A 57 10.45 16.17 7.79
N VAL A 58 10.84 15.10 7.09
CA VAL A 58 11.95 14.20 7.43
C VAL A 58 12.91 14.15 6.25
N GLY A 59 14.01 14.90 6.34
CA GLY A 59 14.89 15.16 5.22
C GLY A 59 14.23 16.09 4.19
N MET A 60 14.66 16.01 2.93
CA MET A 60 14.27 16.99 1.91
C MET A 60 12.92 16.72 1.24
N VAL A 61 12.41 15.49 1.28
CA VAL A 61 11.28 15.06 0.41
C VAL A 61 10.29 14.12 1.09
N ASN A 62 10.58 13.66 2.31
CA ASN A 62 9.70 12.77 3.05
C ASN A 62 9.08 13.49 4.23
N TYR A 63 7.99 12.91 4.74
CA TYR A 63 7.27 13.42 5.89
C TYR A 63 7.00 12.28 6.87
N SER A 64 6.82 12.63 8.12
CA SER A 64 6.21 11.81 9.16
C SER A 64 4.88 12.42 9.52
N THR A 65 3.80 11.68 9.32
CA THR A 65 2.44 12.19 9.50
C THR A 65 1.79 11.66 10.77
N ALA A 66 1.09 12.53 11.49
CA ALA A 66 0.15 12.19 12.55
C ALA A 66 -1.24 12.73 12.21
N VAL A 67 -2.27 11.95 12.53
CA VAL A 67 -3.67 12.34 12.38
C VAL A 67 -4.31 12.39 13.75
N TYR A 68 -5.09 13.43 13.99
CA TYR A 68 -5.82 13.67 15.22
C TYR A 68 -7.30 13.88 14.91
N ARG A 69 -8.14 12.99 15.42
CA ARG A 69 -9.60 13.09 15.29
C ARG A 69 -10.18 13.87 16.45
N PHE A 70 -11.15 14.74 16.19
CA PHE A 70 -11.86 15.42 17.28
C PHE A 70 -12.88 14.49 17.94
N ASP A 71 -12.71 14.19 19.22
CA ASP A 71 -13.68 13.43 20.01
C ASP A 71 -14.68 14.38 20.67
N LEU A 72 -15.96 14.26 20.30
CA LEU A 72 -17.04 15.12 20.81
C LEU A 72 -17.34 14.90 22.30
N GLY A 73 -17.15 13.68 22.80
CA GLY A 73 -17.42 13.34 24.20
C GLY A 73 -16.35 13.90 25.13
N LEU A 74 -15.10 13.92 24.67
CA LEU A 74 -13.97 14.50 25.40
C LEU A 74 -13.80 16.00 25.15
N GLY A 75 -14.26 16.49 23.99
CA GLY A 75 -14.02 17.86 23.54
C GLY A 75 -12.57 18.12 23.15
N GLU A 76 -11.83 17.08 22.74
CA GLU A 76 -10.38 17.11 22.51
C GLU A 76 -9.99 16.38 21.22
N PHE A 77 -8.81 16.68 20.70
CA PHE A 77 -8.18 15.95 19.59
C PHE A 77 -7.45 14.70 20.08
N VAL A 78 -7.87 13.53 19.60
CA VAL A 78 -7.26 12.25 19.95
C VAL A 78 -6.45 11.72 18.77
N LYS A 79 -5.19 11.34 19.00
CA LYS A 79 -4.34 10.79 17.95
C LYS A 79 -4.91 9.48 17.42
N MET A 80 -5.15 9.41 16.12
CA MET A 80 -5.57 8.17 15.46
C MET A 80 -4.39 7.20 15.37
N PRO A 81 -4.52 5.96 15.86
CA PRO A 81 -3.51 4.94 15.68
C PRO A 81 -3.34 4.58 14.20
N VAL A 82 -2.10 4.37 13.77
CA VAL A 82 -1.80 3.77 12.45
C VAL A 82 -1.31 2.34 12.67
N ILE A 83 -2.05 1.36 12.20
CA ILE A 83 -1.74 -0.06 12.32
C ILE A 83 -0.67 -0.43 11.28
N ARG A 84 0.53 -0.79 11.74
CA ARG A 84 1.72 -1.03 10.90
C ARG A 84 2.24 -2.47 10.94
N LYS A 85 1.34 -3.45 11.12
CA LYS A 85 1.68 -4.88 11.19
C LYS A 85 1.98 -5.51 9.83
N ALA A 86 1.34 -5.02 8.77
CA ALA A 86 1.53 -5.51 7.41
C ALA A 86 2.81 -4.95 6.77
N ASP A 87 3.36 -5.71 5.82
CA ASP A 87 4.49 -5.27 5.00
C ASP A 87 4.08 -4.07 4.13
N ARG A 88 4.84 -2.99 4.28
CA ARG A 88 4.55 -1.67 3.72
C ARG A 88 5.65 -1.24 2.76
N SER A 89 5.27 -0.47 1.74
CA SER A 89 6.21 0.08 0.78
C SER A 89 7.01 1.23 1.40
N CYS A 90 6.39 1.99 2.31
CA CYS A 90 6.99 3.10 3.03
C CYS A 90 7.39 2.71 4.45
N GLY A 91 8.58 3.15 4.89
CA GLY A 91 9.02 2.90 6.28
C GLY A 91 8.15 3.60 7.32
N GLU A 92 7.83 4.87 7.07
CA GLU A 92 6.96 5.72 7.89
C GLU A 92 5.61 6.00 7.23
N PHE A 93 4.61 6.41 8.02
CA PHE A 93 3.38 7.01 7.49
C PHE A 93 3.74 8.38 6.93
N GLY A 94 3.88 8.41 5.61
CA GLY A 94 4.57 9.44 4.85
C GLY A 94 3.74 10.68 4.62
N LEU A 95 4.00 11.36 3.51
CA LEU A 95 3.14 12.46 3.05
C LEU A 95 1.78 11.91 2.65
N ILE A 96 0.70 12.38 3.28
CA ILE A 96 -0.65 11.89 2.97
C ILE A 96 -1.38 12.82 1.99
N GLU A 97 -2.16 12.21 1.12
CA GLU A 97 -3.13 12.86 0.25
C GLU A 97 -4.48 12.16 0.44
N LEU A 98 -5.55 12.92 0.63
CA LEU A 98 -6.92 12.39 0.72
C LEU A 98 -7.44 12.11 -0.70
N ASP A 99 -7.98 10.91 -0.92
CA ASP A 99 -8.77 10.59 -2.11
C ASP A 99 -10.19 10.25 -1.65
N SER A 100 -11.04 11.27 -1.70
CA SER A 100 -12.44 11.23 -1.26
C SER A 100 -13.29 10.31 -2.12
N ASP A 101 -13.00 10.23 -3.43
CA ASP A 101 -13.78 9.44 -4.38
C ASP A 101 -13.63 7.94 -4.10
N GLN A 102 -12.45 7.55 -3.64
CA GLN A 102 -12.11 6.17 -3.30
C GLN A 102 -12.16 5.89 -1.79
N GLN A 103 -12.45 6.90 -0.97
CA GLN A 103 -12.45 6.85 0.49
C GLN A 103 -11.18 6.20 1.05
N VAL A 104 -10.03 6.73 0.66
CA VAL A 104 -8.71 6.27 1.10
C VAL A 104 -7.75 7.43 1.33
N LEU A 105 -6.67 7.14 2.05
CA LEU A 105 -5.50 8.02 2.17
C LEU A 105 -4.34 7.41 1.39
N ARG A 106 -3.69 8.19 0.55
CA ARG A 106 -2.44 7.81 -0.11
C ARG A 106 -1.27 8.35 0.69
N SER A 107 -0.44 7.46 1.24
CA SER A 107 0.80 7.80 1.95
C SER A 107 1.98 7.61 1.00
N ARG A 108 2.65 8.69 0.66
CA ARG A 108 3.77 8.73 -0.28
C ARG A 108 5.09 8.87 0.45
N CYS A 109 6.09 8.17 -0.06
CA CYS A 109 7.46 8.29 0.41
C CYS A 109 8.44 8.06 -0.74
N ARG A 110 9.68 8.51 -0.56
CA ARG A 110 10.75 8.36 -1.51
C ARG A 110 11.99 7.78 -0.84
N SER A 111 12.49 6.69 -1.40
CA SER A 111 13.87 6.24 -1.20
C SER A 111 14.64 6.49 -2.51
N SER A 112 15.08 5.45 -3.21
CA SER A 112 15.54 5.56 -4.60
C SER A 112 14.42 5.92 -5.58
N ILE A 113 13.19 5.50 -5.27
CA ILE A 113 11.99 5.70 -6.07
C ILE A 113 10.82 6.15 -5.20
N TRP A 114 9.86 6.86 -5.79
CA TRP A 114 8.60 7.19 -5.15
C TRP A 114 7.75 5.93 -4.99
N ARG A 115 7.14 5.76 -3.82
CA ARG A 115 6.21 4.67 -3.53
C ARG A 115 4.96 5.22 -2.87
N THR A 116 3.90 4.43 -2.88
CA THR A 116 2.63 4.81 -2.27
C THR A 116 2.00 3.62 -1.58
N ASP A 117 1.79 3.78 -0.28
CA ASP A 117 0.91 2.93 0.51
C ASP A 117 -0.49 3.54 0.56
N VAL A 118 -1.52 2.71 0.64
CA VAL A 118 -2.92 3.14 0.75
C VAL A 118 -3.46 2.74 2.11
N TYR A 119 -4.09 3.68 2.80
CA TYR A 119 -4.68 3.47 4.12
C TYR A 119 -6.19 3.71 4.10
N ARG A 120 -6.90 3.02 5.00
CA ARG A 120 -8.33 3.20 5.27
C ARG A 120 -8.60 3.33 6.76
N PRO A 121 -9.67 4.04 7.16
CA PRO A 121 -10.15 4.05 8.53
C PRO A 121 -10.87 2.73 8.87
N SER A 122 -10.72 2.28 10.11
CA SER A 122 -11.51 1.20 10.71
C SER A 122 -11.41 1.29 12.23
N GLY A 123 -12.57 1.37 12.91
CA GLY A 123 -12.61 1.34 14.38
C GLY A 123 -11.82 2.47 15.06
N GLY A 124 -11.75 3.66 14.46
CA GLY A 124 -11.00 4.80 14.99
C GLY A 124 -9.48 4.75 14.74
N ALA A 125 -9.00 3.77 13.97
CA ALA A 125 -7.61 3.65 13.56
C ALA A 125 -7.49 3.67 12.03
N LEU A 126 -6.29 3.97 11.54
CA LEU A 126 -5.91 3.80 10.14
C LEU A 126 -5.18 2.48 9.97
N TYR A 127 -5.59 1.66 9.02
CA TYR A 127 -4.89 0.43 8.66
C TYR A 127 -4.34 0.51 7.24
N LEU A 128 -3.21 -0.16 7.00
CA LEU A 128 -2.66 -0.32 5.67
C LEU A 128 -3.62 -1.17 4.85
N PHE A 129 -4.33 -0.55 3.91
CA PHE A 129 -5.25 -1.25 3.01
C PHE A 129 -4.52 -1.86 1.83
N ARG A 130 -3.57 -1.14 1.21
CA ARG A 130 -2.75 -1.67 0.11
C ARG A 130 -1.31 -1.23 0.18
N SER A 131 -0.44 -2.13 -0.27
CA SER A 131 0.99 -1.90 -0.42
C SER A 131 1.52 -2.64 -1.64
N GLU A 132 2.65 -2.15 -2.16
CA GLU A 132 3.41 -2.80 -3.22
C GLU A 132 4.75 -3.36 -2.73
N ARG A 133 5.13 -4.50 -3.31
CA ARG A 133 6.47 -5.04 -3.25
C ARG A 133 7.03 -5.17 -4.66
N MET A 134 7.98 -4.29 -4.97
CA MET A 134 8.65 -4.28 -6.27
C MET A 134 9.38 -5.60 -6.54
N LEU A 135 9.31 -6.08 -7.77
CA LEU A 135 9.92 -7.33 -8.20
C LEU A 135 11.09 -7.08 -9.13
N THR A 136 12.08 -7.97 -9.03
CA THR A 136 13.21 -8.06 -9.96
C THR A 136 13.26 -9.47 -10.52
N LEU A 137 12.65 -9.67 -11.69
CA LEU A 137 12.53 -10.98 -12.33
C LEU A 137 13.12 -10.92 -13.76
N PRO A 138 14.45 -10.88 -13.91
CA PRO A 138 15.12 -10.57 -15.19
C PRO A 138 14.91 -11.65 -16.27
N THR A 139 14.54 -12.85 -15.86
CA THR A 139 14.33 -14.05 -16.68
C THR A 139 12.85 -14.33 -16.92
N LEU A 140 11.93 -13.52 -16.41
CA LEU A 140 10.50 -13.77 -16.56
C LEU A 140 10.04 -13.54 -18.01
N ASP A 141 10.13 -12.30 -18.48
CA ASP A 141 9.52 -11.88 -19.75
C ASP A 141 10.33 -12.34 -20.95
N GLY A 142 9.66 -12.93 -21.93
CA GLY A 142 10.22 -13.49 -23.16
C GLY A 142 10.92 -14.84 -23.01
N LYS A 143 11.25 -15.29 -21.78
CA LYS A 143 11.90 -16.59 -21.55
C LYS A 143 10.98 -17.63 -20.90
N VAL A 144 10.35 -17.30 -19.77
CA VAL A 144 9.43 -18.20 -19.09
C VAL A 144 7.99 -17.86 -19.44
N LEU A 145 7.65 -16.58 -19.36
CA LEU A 145 6.34 -16.04 -19.73
C LEU A 145 6.51 -14.92 -20.76
N SER A 146 5.54 -14.74 -21.64
CA SER A 146 5.40 -13.55 -22.49
C SER A 146 4.27 -12.71 -21.91
N LEU A 147 4.61 -11.54 -21.36
CA LEU A 147 3.66 -10.69 -20.66
C LEU A 147 2.66 -10.06 -21.65
N GLU A 148 1.38 -10.01 -21.29
CA GLU A 148 0.41 -9.23 -22.06
C GLU A 148 0.72 -7.72 -21.92
N PRO A 149 0.29 -6.89 -22.90
CA PRO A 149 0.52 -5.45 -22.84
C PRO A 149 0.04 -4.85 -21.52
N ARG A 150 0.93 -4.09 -20.89
CA ARG A 150 0.65 -3.39 -19.63
C ARG A 150 0.18 -1.96 -19.90
N ARG A 151 -0.62 -1.42 -18.98
CA ARG A 151 -1.21 -0.08 -19.14
C ARG A 151 -0.15 1.01 -19.01
N PHE A 152 0.75 0.86 -18.05
CA PHE A 152 1.74 1.89 -17.71
C PHE A 152 3.17 1.46 -18.07
N GLY A 153 3.41 0.16 -18.23
CA GLY A 153 4.72 -0.35 -18.63
C GLY A 153 5.81 -0.19 -17.55
N GLY A 154 5.41 0.11 -16.31
CA GLY A 154 6.31 0.26 -15.17
C GLY A 154 6.99 -1.05 -14.76
N PRO A 155 7.87 -1.03 -13.74
CA PRO A 155 8.42 -2.26 -13.17
C PRO A 155 7.30 -3.14 -12.62
N LEU A 156 7.51 -4.45 -12.55
CA LEU A 156 6.52 -5.35 -11.94
C LEU A 156 6.53 -5.21 -10.42
N ALA A 157 5.36 -5.27 -9.80
CA ALA A 157 5.21 -5.34 -8.37
C ALA A 157 4.12 -6.34 -7.97
N VAL A 158 4.27 -6.99 -6.81
CA VAL A 158 3.14 -7.61 -6.10
C VAL A 158 2.40 -6.50 -5.38
N TRP A 159 1.15 -6.28 -5.76
CA TRP A 159 0.19 -5.52 -4.97
C TRP A 159 -0.48 -6.46 -3.98
N SER A 160 -0.58 -6.04 -2.72
CA SER A 160 -1.34 -6.75 -1.69
C SER A 160 -2.48 -5.86 -1.20
N SER A 161 -3.65 -6.46 -0.94
CA SER A 161 -4.71 -5.83 -0.13
C SER A 161 -4.78 -6.50 1.24
N HIS A 162 -5.01 -5.72 2.29
CA HIS A 162 -5.03 -6.22 3.67
C HIS A 162 -6.34 -5.88 4.38
N SER A 163 -6.70 -6.69 5.36
CA SER A 163 -7.80 -6.43 6.30
C SER A 163 -7.35 -5.45 7.41
N PRO A 164 -8.28 -4.89 8.20
CA PRO A 164 -7.94 -4.13 9.40
C PRO A 164 -7.09 -4.90 10.42
N ALA A 165 -7.16 -6.24 10.41
CA ALA A 165 -6.33 -7.11 11.24
C ALA A 165 -4.91 -7.34 10.68
N ALA A 166 -4.57 -6.70 9.56
CA ALA A 166 -3.34 -6.88 8.78
C ALA A 166 -3.18 -8.26 8.14
N GLU A 167 -4.29 -8.95 7.88
CA GLU A 167 -4.30 -10.19 7.12
C GLU A 167 -4.33 -9.87 5.63
N ILE A 168 -3.55 -10.62 4.84
CA ILE A 168 -3.55 -10.47 3.37
C ILE A 168 -4.85 -11.06 2.83
N LEU A 169 -5.62 -10.23 2.13
CA LEU A 169 -6.87 -10.61 1.48
C LEU A 169 -6.66 -11.01 0.02
N GLU A 170 -5.81 -10.26 -0.69
CA GLU A 170 -5.56 -10.46 -2.12
C GLU A 170 -4.11 -10.15 -2.45
N ARG A 171 -3.58 -10.85 -3.47
CA ARG A 171 -2.33 -10.52 -4.13
C ARG A 171 -2.45 -10.61 -5.64
N ALA A 172 -1.79 -9.69 -6.33
CA ALA A 172 -1.69 -9.70 -7.78
C ALA A 172 -0.37 -9.08 -8.22
N ILE A 173 0.28 -9.66 -9.23
CA ILE A 173 1.42 -9.03 -9.89
C ILE A 173 0.90 -8.16 -11.03
N ASN A 174 1.28 -6.88 -11.06
CA ASN A 174 0.98 -5.97 -12.18
C ASN A 174 1.99 -4.81 -12.23
N ASP A 175 1.68 -3.76 -13.00
CA ASP A 175 2.41 -2.49 -13.01
C ASP A 175 2.59 -1.96 -11.57
N GLY A 176 3.84 -1.88 -11.13
CA GLY A 176 4.25 -1.18 -9.92
C GLY A 176 4.22 0.33 -10.12
N LEU A 177 4.36 1.08 -9.03
CA LEU A 177 4.32 2.55 -8.98
C LEU A 177 2.99 3.16 -9.44
N SER A 178 2.01 2.32 -9.74
CA SER A 178 0.69 2.69 -10.23
C SER A 178 -0.34 2.08 -9.30
N VAL A 179 -0.80 2.86 -8.32
CA VAL A 179 -1.74 2.40 -7.29
C VAL A 179 -3.01 1.85 -7.96
N PRO A 180 -3.40 0.59 -7.70
CA PRO A 180 -4.61 0.01 -8.28
C PRO A 180 -5.87 0.67 -7.72
N ASP A 181 -6.96 0.68 -8.50
CA ASP A 181 -8.26 1.25 -8.11
C ASP A 181 -8.79 0.62 -6.82
N ASN A 182 -9.00 1.43 -5.78
CA ASN A 182 -9.31 0.95 -4.42
C ASN A 182 -10.73 0.38 -4.24
N GLY A 183 -11.65 0.73 -5.14
CA GLY A 183 -13.02 0.19 -5.18
C GLY A 183 -13.18 -1.15 -5.90
N ARG A 184 -12.10 -1.78 -6.38
CA ARG A 184 -12.15 -3.02 -7.19
C ARG A 184 -11.11 -4.05 -6.72
N PRO A 185 -11.36 -5.35 -6.90
CA PRO A 185 -10.35 -6.38 -6.65
C PRO A 185 -9.06 -6.12 -7.44
N LEU A 186 -7.94 -6.60 -6.93
CA LEU A 186 -6.68 -6.50 -7.63
C LEU A 186 -6.75 -7.28 -8.97
N VAL A 187 -6.27 -6.65 -10.04
CA VAL A 187 -6.25 -7.26 -11.37
C VAL A 187 -4.85 -7.83 -11.64
N PRO A 188 -4.69 -9.16 -11.69
CA PRO A 188 -3.41 -9.77 -12.03
C PRO A 188 -3.08 -9.55 -13.51
N LEU A 189 -1.81 -9.26 -13.77
CA LEU A 189 -1.28 -9.22 -15.11
C LEU A 189 -1.32 -10.63 -15.69
N ALA A 190 -1.85 -10.73 -16.90
CA ALA A 190 -1.85 -11.96 -17.65
C ALA A 190 -0.60 -12.10 -18.52
N ALA A 191 -0.25 -13.35 -18.79
CA ALA A 191 0.89 -13.71 -19.61
C ALA A 191 0.63 -15.05 -20.30
N ARG A 192 1.48 -15.39 -21.27
CA ARG A 192 1.47 -16.68 -21.96
C ARG A 192 2.73 -17.47 -21.67
N VAL A 193 2.59 -18.77 -21.46
CA VAL A 193 3.74 -19.66 -21.26
C VAL A 193 4.58 -19.74 -22.53
N VAL A 194 5.89 -19.53 -22.40
CA VAL A 194 6.85 -19.57 -23.52
C VAL A 194 7.37 -20.98 -23.81
N PRO A 195 7.88 -21.76 -22.83
CA PRO A 195 8.45 -23.08 -23.11
C PRO A 195 7.36 -24.11 -23.42
N MET A 196 7.72 -25.17 -24.16
CA MET A 196 6.81 -26.28 -24.50
C MET A 196 6.19 -26.94 -23.27
N ARG A 197 6.94 -26.99 -22.16
CA ARG A 197 6.52 -27.56 -20.89
C ARG A 197 7.10 -26.75 -19.74
N LEU A 198 6.23 -26.16 -18.93
CA LEU A 198 6.59 -25.41 -17.73
C LEU A 198 6.05 -26.13 -16.51
N LEU A 199 6.92 -26.59 -15.62
CA LEU A 199 6.51 -27.30 -14.42
C LEU A 199 5.75 -26.37 -13.46
N LEU A 200 4.65 -26.86 -12.89
CA LEU A 200 3.77 -26.12 -11.99
C LEU A 200 3.76 -26.81 -10.62
N PHE A 201 4.31 -26.16 -9.61
CA PHE A 201 4.51 -26.73 -8.28
C PHE A 201 3.43 -26.25 -7.30
N ASP A 202 3.22 -27.00 -6.23
CA ASP A 202 2.26 -26.61 -5.19
C ASP A 202 2.81 -25.51 -4.26
N ARG A 203 4.14 -25.45 -4.13
CA ARG A 203 4.87 -24.44 -3.34
C ARG A 203 6.27 -24.18 -3.90
N PRO A 204 6.90 -23.03 -3.60
CA PRO A 204 8.30 -22.78 -3.90
C PRO A 204 9.22 -23.86 -3.31
N GLY A 205 10.26 -24.24 -4.05
CA GLY A 205 11.28 -25.21 -3.63
C GLY A 205 10.79 -26.65 -3.46
N ALA A 206 9.60 -27.00 -3.95
CA ALA A 206 9.16 -28.39 -3.96
C ALA A 206 10.07 -29.24 -4.89
N PRO A 207 10.45 -30.47 -4.49
CA PRO A 207 11.48 -31.24 -5.20
C PRO A 207 11.01 -31.81 -6.54
N SER A 208 9.70 -31.99 -6.72
CA SER A 208 9.11 -32.46 -7.98
C SER A 208 7.63 -32.09 -8.08
N THR A 209 7.09 -32.18 -9.28
CA THR A 209 5.66 -32.05 -9.57
C THR A 209 5.32 -32.86 -10.82
N GLN A 210 4.09 -33.34 -10.90
CA GLN A 210 3.52 -33.93 -12.13
C GLN A 210 2.69 -32.91 -12.93
N ARG A 211 2.38 -31.76 -12.33
CA ARG A 211 1.58 -30.71 -12.96
C ARG A 211 2.49 -29.84 -13.81
N TYR A 212 1.99 -29.44 -14.97
CA TYR A 212 2.70 -28.54 -15.87
C TYR A 212 1.69 -27.71 -16.67
N LEU A 213 2.19 -26.61 -17.20
CA LEU A 213 1.55 -25.79 -18.23
C LEU A 213 2.28 -26.05 -19.55
N VAL A 214 1.61 -25.79 -20.66
CA VAL A 214 2.18 -25.93 -22.00
C VAL A 214 2.31 -24.58 -22.69
N GLN A 215 3.15 -24.51 -23.71
CA GLN A 215 3.36 -23.29 -24.48
C GLN A 215 2.03 -22.69 -24.96
N GLY A 216 1.88 -21.37 -24.80
CA GLY A 216 0.71 -20.62 -25.20
C GLY A 216 -0.41 -20.57 -24.15
N ASP A 217 -0.35 -21.41 -23.09
CA ASP A 217 -1.29 -21.35 -21.98
C ASP A 217 -1.30 -19.94 -21.38
N ARG A 218 -2.50 -19.37 -21.25
CA ARG A 218 -2.68 -18.06 -20.64
C ARG A 218 -2.80 -18.21 -19.13
N VAL A 219 -1.98 -17.47 -18.39
CA VAL A 219 -1.97 -17.45 -16.92
C VAL A 219 -2.10 -16.03 -16.39
N GLU A 220 -2.59 -15.91 -15.17
CA GLU A 220 -2.65 -14.67 -14.39
C GLU A 220 -1.60 -14.76 -13.26
N MET A 221 -0.77 -13.74 -13.10
CA MET A 221 0.31 -13.72 -12.10
C MET A 221 -0.16 -13.12 -10.77
N LEU A 222 0.04 -13.83 -9.66
CA LEU A 222 -0.58 -13.51 -8.37
C LEU A 222 0.42 -13.00 -7.34
N ASP A 223 1.50 -13.75 -7.11
CA ASP A 223 2.47 -13.48 -6.05
C ASP A 223 3.85 -13.95 -6.48
N GLU A 224 4.87 -13.56 -5.72
CA GLU A 224 6.26 -13.92 -5.94
C GLU A 224 6.94 -14.25 -4.62
N GLN A 225 7.79 -15.27 -4.63
CA GLN A 225 8.63 -15.63 -3.49
C GLN A 225 9.95 -16.24 -3.98
N ASP A 226 11.06 -15.57 -3.69
CA ASP A 226 12.43 -16.05 -3.94
C ASP A 226 12.66 -16.52 -5.39
N GLY A 227 12.12 -15.78 -6.35
CA GLY A 227 12.19 -16.09 -7.79
C GLY A 227 11.26 -17.22 -8.23
N TRP A 228 10.26 -17.54 -7.42
CA TRP A 228 9.10 -18.33 -7.82
C TRP A 228 7.91 -17.40 -8.02
N VAL A 229 7.18 -17.59 -9.11
CA VAL A 229 5.96 -16.82 -9.38
C VAL A 229 4.74 -17.71 -9.22
N GLN A 230 3.79 -17.29 -8.39
CA GLN A 230 2.50 -17.94 -8.30
C GLN A 230 1.63 -17.50 -9.47
N VAL A 231 1.07 -18.46 -10.19
CA VAL A 231 0.20 -18.24 -11.34
C VAL A 231 -1.14 -18.94 -11.17
N ARG A 232 -2.18 -18.34 -11.76
CA ARG A 232 -3.51 -18.94 -11.92
C ARG A 232 -3.76 -19.23 -13.39
N TYR A 233 -3.96 -20.51 -13.69
CA TYR A 233 -4.40 -21.01 -14.98
C TYR A 233 -5.89 -21.32 -14.94
N ARG A 234 -6.66 -20.91 -15.95
CA ARG A 234 -8.08 -21.26 -16.05
C ARG A 234 -8.23 -22.49 -16.93
N ASN A 235 -8.35 -23.66 -16.30
CA ASN A 235 -8.56 -24.92 -17.00
C ASN A 235 -10.04 -25.03 -17.43
N PRO A 236 -10.34 -25.25 -18.72
CA PRO A 236 -11.73 -25.36 -19.19
C PRO A 236 -12.55 -26.49 -18.54
N LYS A 237 -11.90 -27.55 -18.06
CA LYS A 237 -12.55 -28.74 -17.48
C LYS A 237 -12.55 -28.76 -15.94
N ARG A 238 -11.56 -28.12 -15.31
CA ARG A 238 -11.32 -28.19 -13.86
C ARG A 238 -11.46 -26.86 -13.13
N GLY A 239 -11.73 -25.77 -13.85
CA GLY A 239 -11.78 -24.42 -13.28
C GLY A 239 -10.39 -23.84 -13.02
N ALA A 240 -10.31 -22.89 -12.10
CA ALA A 240 -9.05 -22.21 -11.79
C ALA A 240 -8.08 -23.12 -11.05
N VAL A 241 -6.84 -23.17 -11.53
CA VAL A 241 -5.74 -23.97 -10.99
C VAL A 241 -4.60 -23.02 -10.64
N THR A 242 -4.18 -23.01 -9.38
CA THR A 242 -3.06 -22.19 -8.90
C THR A 242 -1.83 -23.04 -8.65
N GLY A 243 -0.65 -22.48 -8.89
CA GLY A 243 0.63 -23.11 -8.56
C GLY A 243 1.80 -22.17 -8.81
N TRP A 244 3.00 -22.64 -8.51
CA TRP A 244 4.23 -21.87 -8.56
C TRP A 244 5.11 -22.34 -9.72
N ILE A 245 5.68 -21.40 -10.45
CA ILE A 245 6.69 -21.64 -11.49
C ILE A 245 8.02 -21.08 -11.01
N ASN A 246 9.12 -21.80 -11.26
CA ASN A 246 10.45 -21.28 -11.02
C ASN A 246 10.84 -20.38 -12.19
N VAL A 247 11.30 -19.16 -11.90
CA VAL A 247 11.78 -18.23 -12.91
C VAL A 247 13.25 -17.89 -12.74
N ASN A 248 13.97 -18.50 -11.80
CA ASN A 248 15.41 -18.28 -11.62
C ASN A 248 16.30 -19.01 -12.64
N ASP A 249 15.75 -19.99 -13.36
CA ASP A 249 16.49 -20.83 -14.31
C ASP A 249 16.73 -20.14 -15.67
#